data_AF-A0A7V4XGR0-F1
#
_entry.id   AF-A0A7V4XGR0-F1
#
_cell.length_a   1.000
_cell.length_b   1.000
_cell.length_c   1.000
_cell.angle_alpha   90.00
_cell.angle_beta   90.00
_cell.angle_gamma   90.00
#
_symmetry.space_group_name_H-M   'P 1'
#
loop_
_entity.id
_entity.type
_entity.pdbx_description
1 polymer ?
#
loop_
_entity_poly.entity_id
_entity_poly.type
_entity_poly.pdbx_seq_one_letter_code
_entity_poly.pdbx_strand_id
1 'polypeptide(L)'
;MFGRLWRYLKALFLGKLDELENPEILLQEAAREMRENLAQNRQRAVTAITQKNNLKALLDEQEKRVSQLEAQAEMAVKKGDRDLARRILREKLTYQDSITGTRASYEQAIQASEAIKIAIRRQEETVRQRTAEALAKRAQWKQAQIQIEIDKALNGLTFEDESSAWERAGEKIRSAQSEAAARAELSQASIQAKIAELQDDTTDVEAERALQDIEQRVGTGTAQPQQTQQTVQVGQEPSQMSDIEKELAELESKLGTTGAAQQPTEQPSPQSEGQQPEQKQE
;
A
#
# COMPACT_ATOMS: atom_id res chain seq x y z
N MET A 1 7.28 52.44 16.81
CA MET A 1 8.47 51.99 17.56
C MET A 1 8.60 50.45 17.60
N PHE A 2 7.51 49.69 17.73
CA PHE A 2 7.52 48.20 17.70
C PHE A 2 8.12 47.56 16.44
N GLY A 3 7.89 48.12 15.25
CA GLY A 3 8.45 47.58 14.00
C GLY A 3 9.98 47.68 13.91
N ARG A 4 10.62 48.60 14.63
CA ARG A 4 12.09 48.70 14.67
C ARG A 4 12.67 47.72 15.68
N LEU A 5 12.01 47.50 16.82
CA LEU A 5 12.38 46.48 17.80
C LEU A 5 12.21 45.06 17.25
N TRP A 6 11.12 44.78 16.51
CA TRP A 6 10.89 43.53 15.80
C TRP A 6 11.91 43.29 14.69
N ARG A 7 12.39 44.35 14.03
CA ARG A 7 13.41 44.28 12.98
C ARG A 7 14.82 44.11 13.55
N TYR A 8 15.10 44.62 14.75
CA TYR A 8 16.33 44.32 15.49
C TYR A 8 16.31 42.92 16.10
N LEU A 9 15.17 42.45 16.64
CA LEU A 9 14.98 41.07 17.07
C LEU A 9 15.12 40.09 15.90
N LYS A 10 14.51 40.40 14.74
CA LYS A 10 14.76 39.67 13.49
C LYS A 10 16.22 39.76 13.06
N ALA A 11 16.89 40.92 13.09
CA ALA A 11 18.29 40.99 12.68
C ALA A 11 19.26 40.28 13.64
N LEU A 12 18.93 40.20 14.93
CA LEU A 12 19.70 39.45 15.93
C LEU A 12 19.44 37.93 15.83
N PHE A 13 18.23 37.52 15.42
CA PHE A 13 17.89 36.12 15.13
C PHE A 13 18.37 35.67 13.74
N LEU A 14 18.13 36.44 12.68
CA LEU A 14 18.56 36.16 11.30
C LEU A 14 20.09 36.32 11.12
N GLY A 15 20.80 36.94 12.05
CA GLY A 15 22.27 37.02 12.02
C GLY A 15 22.99 35.74 12.50
N LYS A 16 22.29 34.80 13.16
CA LYS A 16 22.85 33.54 13.68
C LYS A 16 21.97 32.30 13.50
N LEU A 17 20.78 32.44 12.90
CA LEU A 17 19.76 31.39 12.90
C LEU A 17 19.13 31.14 11.52
N ASP A 18 19.80 31.52 10.43
CA ASP A 18 19.41 31.13 9.07
C ASP A 18 20.11 29.82 8.59
N GLU A 19 20.90 29.16 9.45
CA GLU A 19 21.72 27.99 9.06
C GLU A 19 21.55 26.74 9.96
N LEU A 20 20.54 26.72 10.84
CA LEU A 20 20.36 25.65 11.85
C LEU A 20 18.88 25.32 12.14
N GLU A 21 17.98 25.36 11.15
CA GLU A 21 16.76 24.56 11.30
C GLU A 21 17.17 23.08 11.34
N ASN A 22 17.03 22.43 12.51
CA ASN A 22 17.44 21.04 12.70
C ASN A 22 16.86 20.18 11.57
N PRO A 23 17.69 19.58 10.69
CA PRO A 23 17.20 18.84 9.53
C PRO A 23 16.38 17.61 9.94
N GLU A 24 16.59 17.09 11.15
CA GLU A 24 15.73 16.06 11.74
C GLU A 24 14.27 16.53 11.89
N ILE A 25 14.04 17.76 12.37
CA ILE A 25 12.69 18.32 12.54
C ILE A 25 12.05 18.58 11.18
N LEU A 26 12.81 19.16 10.24
CA LEU A 26 12.31 19.41 8.88
C LEU A 26 11.89 18.13 8.15
N LEU A 27 12.69 17.07 8.24
CA LEU A 27 12.38 15.78 7.62
C LEU A 27 11.15 15.12 8.26
N GLN A 28 11.01 15.25 9.59
CA GLN A 28 9.85 14.73 10.32
C GLN A 28 8.57 15.49 9.96
N GLU A 29 8.62 16.82 9.89
CA GLU A 29 7.48 17.66 9.52
C GLU A 29 7.08 17.41 8.06
N ALA A 30 8.04 17.34 7.14
CA ALA A 30 7.76 16.99 5.74
C ALA A 30 7.08 15.62 5.61
N ALA A 31 7.56 14.61 6.33
CA ALA A 31 6.94 13.28 6.32
C ALA A 31 5.54 13.28 6.95
N ARG A 32 5.28 14.14 7.96
CA ARG A 32 3.96 14.31 8.56
C ARG A 32 3.00 14.98 7.58
N GLU A 33 3.40 16.10 7.00
CA GLU A 33 2.62 16.87 6.02
C GLU A 33 2.25 16.00 4.81
N MET A 34 3.20 15.21 4.29
CA MET A 34 2.94 14.26 3.21
C MET A 34 1.86 13.23 3.55
N ARG A 35 1.86 12.69 4.78
CA ARG A 35 0.82 11.75 5.24
C ARG A 35 -0.52 12.44 5.42
N GLU A 36 -0.53 13.65 5.95
CA GLU A 36 -1.75 14.44 6.10
C GLU A 36 -2.38 14.80 4.75
N ASN A 37 -1.55 15.24 3.79
CA ASN A 37 -1.96 15.50 2.42
C ASN A 37 -2.54 14.25 1.75
N LEU A 38 -1.93 13.08 1.97
CA LEU A 38 -2.49 11.80 1.50
C LEU A 38 -3.86 11.51 2.13
N ALA A 39 -4.02 11.71 3.44
CA ALA A 39 -5.31 11.50 4.11
C ALA A 39 -6.40 12.44 3.56
N GLN A 40 -6.08 13.72 3.37
CA GLN A 40 -7.00 14.69 2.75
C GLN A 40 -7.36 14.30 1.32
N ASN A 41 -6.39 13.86 0.52
CA ASN A 41 -6.63 13.42 -0.85
C ASN A 41 -7.49 12.15 -0.90
N ARG A 42 -7.29 11.19 0.02
CA ARG A 42 -8.17 10.03 0.17
C ARG A 42 -9.60 10.45 0.50
N GLN A 43 -9.80 11.43 1.38
CA GLN A 43 -11.15 11.94 1.67
C GLN A 43 -11.82 12.55 0.44
N ARG A 44 -11.07 13.34 -0.35
CA ARG A 44 -11.56 13.89 -1.62
C ARG A 44 -11.90 12.79 -2.64
N ALA A 45 -11.07 11.74 -2.69
CA ALA A 45 -11.31 10.57 -3.53
C ALA A 45 -12.60 9.83 -3.13
N VAL A 46 -12.85 9.66 -1.83
CA VAL A 46 -14.10 9.10 -1.32
C VAL A 46 -15.29 9.92 -1.79
N THR A 47 -15.25 11.25 -1.65
CA THR A 47 -16.33 12.13 -2.13
C THR A 47 -16.59 11.95 -3.64
N ALA A 48 -15.55 11.87 -4.47
CA ALA A 48 -15.68 11.65 -5.90
C ALA A 48 -16.28 10.26 -6.24
N ILE A 49 -15.85 9.21 -5.53
CA ILE A 49 -16.39 7.86 -5.68
C ILE A 49 -17.86 7.81 -5.26
N THR A 50 -18.23 8.52 -4.18
CA THR A 50 -19.62 8.65 -3.74
C THR A 50 -20.48 9.33 -4.80
N GLN A 51 -20.00 10.41 -5.43
CA GLN A 51 -20.72 11.06 -6.54
C GLN A 51 -20.95 10.10 -7.71
N LYS A 52 -19.93 9.31 -8.08
CA LYS A 52 -20.08 8.24 -9.10
C LYS A 52 -21.15 7.22 -8.70
N ASN A 53 -21.15 6.76 -7.44
CA ASN A 53 -22.14 5.79 -6.96
C ASN A 53 -23.55 6.38 -6.93
N ASN A 54 -23.71 7.66 -6.59
CA ASN A 54 -24.98 8.36 -6.64
C ASN A 54 -25.51 8.47 -8.07
N LEU A 55 -24.64 8.75 -9.05
CA LEU A 55 -25.01 8.74 -10.47
C LEU A 55 -25.46 7.36 -10.93
N LYS A 56 -24.79 6.29 -10.48
CA LYS A 56 -25.23 4.91 -10.73
C LYS A 56 -26.62 4.67 -10.16
N ALA A 57 -26.84 5.00 -8.89
CA ALA A 57 -28.12 4.78 -8.23
C ALA A 57 -29.25 5.55 -8.93
N LEU A 58 -28.99 6.79 -9.33
CA LEU A 58 -29.93 7.61 -10.09
C LEU A 58 -30.24 6.99 -11.46
N LEU A 59 -29.24 6.47 -12.17
CA LEU A 59 -29.42 5.78 -13.44
C LEU A 59 -30.31 4.52 -13.27
N ASP A 60 -29.99 3.68 -12.28
CA ASP A 60 -30.74 2.47 -11.97
C ASP A 60 -32.21 2.79 -11.59
N GLU A 61 -32.45 3.89 -10.85
CA GLU A 61 -33.79 4.37 -10.51
C GLU A 61 -34.58 4.84 -11.73
N GLN A 62 -33.96 5.63 -12.61
CA GLN A 62 -34.60 6.11 -13.83
C GLN A 62 -34.94 4.95 -14.78
N GLU A 63 -34.05 3.98 -14.94
CA GLU A 63 -34.29 2.78 -15.75
C GLU A 63 -35.48 1.96 -15.21
N LYS A 64 -35.56 1.81 -13.88
CA LYS A 64 -36.71 1.18 -13.23
C LYS A 64 -38.00 1.96 -13.49
N ARG A 65 -37.96 3.29 -13.44
CA ARG A 65 -39.12 4.14 -13.71
C ARG A 65 -39.60 4.00 -15.16
N VAL A 66 -38.68 3.93 -16.13
CA VAL A 66 -39.00 3.67 -17.54
C VAL A 66 -39.70 2.33 -17.71
N SER A 67 -39.21 1.26 -17.08
CA SER A 67 -39.85 -0.07 -17.12
C SER A 67 -41.25 -0.06 -16.51
N GLN A 68 -41.45 0.66 -15.40
CA GLN A 68 -42.77 0.81 -14.78
C GLN A 68 -43.76 1.57 -15.68
N LEU A 69 -43.32 2.68 -16.30
CA LEU A 69 -44.14 3.47 -17.21
C LEU A 69 -44.50 2.66 -18.47
N GLU A 70 -43.58 1.84 -18.97
CA GLU A 70 -43.86 0.91 -20.06
C GLU A 70 -44.96 -0.09 -19.72
N ALA A 71 -44.86 -0.78 -18.60
CA ALA A 71 -45.90 -1.72 -18.15
C ALA A 71 -47.27 -1.03 -17.94
N GLN A 72 -47.27 0.21 -17.42
CA GLN A 72 -48.49 1.00 -17.25
C GLN A 72 -49.09 1.42 -18.60
N ALA A 73 -48.27 1.85 -19.56
CA ALA A 73 -48.71 2.20 -20.90
C ALA A 73 -49.31 0.99 -21.62
N GLU A 74 -48.68 -0.18 -21.54
CA GLU A 74 -49.23 -1.43 -22.09
C GLU A 74 -50.59 -1.77 -21.48
N MET A 75 -50.75 -1.61 -20.16
CA MET A 75 -52.03 -1.86 -19.48
C MET A 75 -53.12 -0.87 -19.93
N ALA A 76 -52.77 0.41 -20.11
CA ALA A 76 -53.71 1.41 -20.63
C ALA A 76 -54.16 1.08 -22.06
N VAL A 77 -53.25 0.63 -22.92
CA VAL A 77 -53.58 0.15 -24.28
C VAL A 77 -54.50 -1.06 -24.23
N LYS A 78 -54.22 -2.05 -23.39
CA LYS A 78 -55.07 -3.25 -23.21
C LYS A 78 -56.49 -2.89 -22.74
N LYS A 79 -56.63 -1.82 -21.96
CA LYS A 79 -57.92 -1.29 -21.49
C LYS A 79 -58.62 -0.39 -22.51
N GLY A 80 -58.01 -0.12 -23.67
CA GLY A 80 -58.56 0.74 -24.72
C GLY A 80 -58.38 2.25 -24.48
N ASP A 81 -57.71 2.66 -23.41
CA ASP A 81 -57.49 4.07 -23.08
C ASP A 81 -56.23 4.62 -23.76
N ARG A 82 -56.39 5.00 -25.03
CA ARG A 82 -55.28 5.49 -25.89
C ARG A 82 -54.75 6.85 -25.44
N ASP A 83 -55.56 7.69 -24.80
CA ASP A 83 -55.13 9.01 -24.36
C ASP A 83 -54.27 8.93 -23.10
N LEU A 84 -54.65 8.07 -22.15
CA LEU A 84 -53.82 7.75 -20.99
C LEU A 84 -52.49 7.11 -21.42
N ALA A 85 -52.53 6.12 -22.32
CA ALA A 85 -51.32 5.48 -22.84
C ALA A 85 -50.35 6.49 -23.48
N ARG A 86 -50.88 7.43 -24.29
CA ARG A 86 -50.06 8.51 -24.90
C ARG A 86 -49.42 9.41 -23.85
N ARG A 87 -50.11 9.75 -22.77
CA ARG A 87 -49.55 10.58 -21.68
C ARG A 87 -48.43 9.85 -20.94
N ILE A 88 -48.63 8.58 -20.59
CA ILE A 88 -47.63 7.74 -19.92
C ILE A 88 -46.38 7.58 -20.81
N LEU A 89 -46.55 7.34 -22.11
CA LEU A 89 -45.44 7.22 -23.05
C LEU A 89 -44.64 8.53 -23.20
N ARG A 90 -45.29 9.70 -23.14
CA ARG A 90 -44.57 10.98 -23.11
C ARG A 90 -43.71 11.11 -21.85
N GLU A 91 -44.24 10.73 -20.69
CA GLU A 91 -43.46 10.71 -19.44
C GLU A 91 -42.27 9.73 -19.56
N LYS A 92 -42.49 8.54 -20.13
CA LYS A 92 -41.43 7.55 -20.39
C LYS A 92 -40.30 8.16 -21.23
N LEU A 93 -40.63 8.85 -22.32
CA LEU A 93 -39.66 9.51 -23.20
C LEU A 93 -38.82 10.55 -22.44
N THR A 94 -39.45 11.37 -21.58
CA THR A 94 -38.71 12.34 -20.74
C THR A 94 -37.68 11.67 -19.83
N TYR A 95 -38.01 10.52 -19.23
CA TYR A 95 -37.04 9.75 -18.44
C TYR A 95 -35.95 9.12 -19.31
N GLN A 96 -36.27 8.64 -20.52
CA GLN A 96 -35.26 8.11 -21.45
C GLN A 96 -34.24 9.16 -21.89
N ASP A 97 -34.69 10.39 -22.12
CA ASP A 97 -33.79 11.51 -22.42
C ASP A 97 -32.88 11.82 -21.21
N SER A 98 -33.44 11.82 -20.00
CA SER A 98 -32.68 12.02 -18.75
C SER A 98 -31.64 10.92 -18.49
N ILE A 99 -31.98 9.65 -18.80
CA ILE A 99 -31.06 8.50 -18.71
C ILE A 99 -29.85 8.71 -19.60
N THR A 100 -30.04 9.21 -20.82
CA THR A 100 -28.93 9.44 -21.77
C THR A 100 -27.91 10.43 -21.19
N GLY A 101 -28.38 11.53 -20.61
CA GLY A 101 -27.52 12.51 -19.94
C GLY A 101 -26.85 11.95 -18.68
N THR A 102 -27.62 11.29 -17.82
CA THR A 102 -27.11 10.70 -16.57
C THR A 102 -26.06 9.61 -16.84
N ARG A 103 -26.27 8.80 -17.88
CA ARG A 103 -25.32 7.77 -18.31
C ARG A 103 -24.00 8.37 -18.78
N ALA A 104 -24.04 9.42 -19.60
CA ALA A 104 -22.83 10.12 -20.03
C ALA A 104 -22.04 10.68 -18.84
N SER A 105 -22.73 11.30 -17.86
CA SER A 105 -22.09 11.76 -16.62
C SER A 105 -21.53 10.61 -15.79
N TYR A 106 -22.23 9.48 -15.70
CA TYR A 106 -21.76 8.30 -14.98
C TYR A 106 -20.50 7.70 -15.62
N GLU A 107 -20.44 7.59 -16.95
CA GLU A 107 -19.26 7.10 -17.67
C GLU A 107 -18.04 8.00 -17.44
N GLN A 108 -18.22 9.32 -17.48
CA GLN A 108 -17.16 10.27 -17.13
C GLN A 108 -16.70 10.08 -15.67
N ALA A 109 -17.64 9.89 -14.74
CA ALA A 109 -17.34 9.66 -13.33
C ALA A 109 -16.61 8.33 -13.08
N ILE A 110 -16.86 7.28 -13.88
CA ILE A 110 -16.08 6.03 -13.85
C ILE A 110 -14.62 6.32 -14.20
N GLN A 111 -14.37 6.98 -15.33
CA GLN A 111 -13.01 7.29 -15.79
C GLN A 111 -12.26 8.15 -14.76
N ALA A 112 -12.92 9.19 -14.25
CA ALA A 112 -12.36 10.05 -13.20
C ALA A 112 -12.06 9.26 -11.92
N SER A 113 -12.98 8.37 -11.50
CA SER A 113 -12.79 7.54 -10.31
C SER A 113 -11.59 6.59 -10.44
N GLU A 114 -11.40 5.96 -11.60
CA GLU A 114 -10.24 5.08 -11.83
C GLU A 114 -8.93 5.87 -11.87
N ALA A 115 -8.91 7.04 -12.53
CA ALA A 115 -7.76 7.92 -12.53
C ALA A 115 -7.38 8.37 -11.10
N ILE A 116 -8.37 8.73 -10.28
CA ILE A 116 -8.18 9.09 -8.87
C ILE A 116 -7.59 7.91 -8.08
N LYS A 117 -8.11 6.69 -8.24
CA LYS A 117 -7.57 5.51 -7.55
C LYS A 117 -6.11 5.26 -7.90
N ILE A 118 -5.75 5.38 -9.18
CA ILE A 118 -4.36 5.23 -9.64
C ILE A 118 -3.48 6.33 -9.03
N ALA A 119 -3.95 7.58 -9.04
CA ALA A 119 -3.22 8.72 -8.47
C ALA A 119 -2.98 8.54 -6.96
N ILE A 120 -3.99 8.08 -6.20
CA ILE A 120 -3.85 7.80 -4.77
C ILE A 120 -2.83 6.68 -4.53
N ARG A 121 -2.89 5.55 -5.26
CA ARG A 121 -1.89 4.48 -5.12
C ARG A 121 -0.47 4.97 -5.39
N ARG A 122 -0.29 5.78 -6.43
CA ARG A 122 1.02 6.39 -6.73
C ARG A 122 1.48 7.34 -5.63
N GLN A 123 0.57 8.12 -5.07
CA GLN A 123 0.86 9.01 -3.96
C GLN A 123 1.24 8.23 -2.70
N GLU A 124 0.54 7.14 -2.39
CA GLU A 124 0.86 6.25 -1.27
C GLU A 124 2.28 5.70 -1.38
N GLU A 125 2.66 5.20 -2.56
CA GLU A 125 4.01 4.71 -2.81
C GLU A 125 5.05 5.83 -2.66
N THR A 126 4.76 7.02 -3.19
CA THR A 126 5.65 8.19 -3.05
C THR A 126 5.82 8.57 -1.58
N VAL A 127 4.73 8.61 -0.81
CA VAL A 127 4.77 8.92 0.63
C VAL A 127 5.60 7.89 1.38
N ARG A 128 5.45 6.60 1.04
CA ARG A 128 6.24 5.51 1.63
C ARG A 128 7.74 5.68 1.33
N GLN A 129 8.11 5.90 0.07
CA GLN A 129 9.49 6.12 -0.36
C GLN A 129 10.11 7.34 0.32
N ARG A 130 9.44 8.50 0.28
CA ARG A 130 9.95 9.74 0.89
C ARG A 130 10.06 9.65 2.41
N THR A 131 9.15 8.92 3.06
CA THR A 131 9.24 8.66 4.50
C THR A 131 10.48 7.81 4.83
N ALA A 132 10.77 6.78 4.03
CA ALA A 132 11.96 5.95 4.22
C ALA A 132 13.25 6.76 3.97
N GLU A 133 13.29 7.57 2.91
CA GLU A 133 14.39 8.50 2.63
C GLU A 133 14.60 9.49 3.78
N ALA A 134 13.52 10.06 4.33
CA ALA A 134 13.59 10.97 5.46
C ALA A 134 14.19 10.29 6.71
N LEU A 135 13.80 9.05 6.99
CA LEU A 135 14.37 8.27 8.09
C LEU A 135 15.87 7.98 7.88
N ALA A 136 16.27 7.60 6.67
CA ALA A 136 17.67 7.35 6.32
C ALA A 136 18.53 8.61 6.46
N LYS A 137 18.06 9.75 5.93
CA LYS A 137 18.74 11.04 6.07
C LYS A 137 18.86 11.49 7.52
N ARG A 138 17.84 11.22 8.34
CA ARG A 138 17.89 11.47 9.78
C ARG A 138 18.97 10.63 10.47
N ALA A 139 19.09 9.35 10.13
CA ALA A 139 20.14 8.49 10.66
C ALA A 139 21.54 8.98 10.26
N GLN A 140 21.72 9.36 8.99
CA GLN A 140 22.96 9.95 8.49
C GLN A 140 23.32 11.25 9.23
N TRP A 141 22.34 12.12 9.47
CA TRP A 141 22.56 13.35 10.23
C TRP A 141 22.98 13.06 11.67
N LYS A 142 22.36 12.09 12.35
CA LYS A 142 22.77 11.68 13.71
C LYS A 142 24.20 11.13 13.72
N GLN A 143 24.58 10.35 12.72
CA GLN A 143 25.94 9.85 12.58
C GLN A 143 26.94 11.00 12.41
N ALA A 144 26.62 11.99 11.56
CA ALA A 144 27.46 13.16 11.37
C ALA A 144 27.60 14.00 12.65
N GLN A 145 26.54 14.14 13.44
CA GLN A 145 26.59 14.82 14.74
C GLN A 145 27.50 14.09 15.73
N ILE A 146 27.44 12.76 15.79
CA ILE A 146 28.34 11.96 16.64
C ILE A 146 29.80 12.19 16.22
N GLN A 147 30.09 12.21 14.92
CA GLN A 147 31.45 12.46 14.42
C GLN A 147 31.95 13.86 14.81
N ILE A 148 31.12 14.89 14.66
CA ILE A 148 31.46 16.27 15.05
C ILE A 148 31.76 16.36 16.55
N GLU A 149 30.96 15.71 17.40
CA GLU A 149 31.18 15.71 18.85
C GLU A 149 32.48 14.97 19.24
N ILE A 150 32.82 13.88 18.54
CA ILE A 150 34.11 13.18 18.69
C ILE A 150 35.27 14.11 18.31
N ASP A 151 35.21 14.73 17.13
CA ASP A 151 36.27 15.61 16.63
C ASP A 151 36.46 16.83 17.55
N LYS A 152 35.37 17.38 18.10
CA LYS A 152 35.41 18.47 19.08
C LYS A 152 36.03 18.03 20.41
N ALA A 153 35.70 16.83 20.89
CA ALA A 153 36.32 16.26 22.08
C ALA A 153 37.83 16.04 21.90
N LEU A 154 38.26 15.64 20.69
CA LEU A 154 39.67 15.44 20.33
C LEU A 154 40.43 16.76 20.15
N ASN A 155 39.85 17.75 19.48
CA ASN A 155 40.49 19.06 19.29
C ASN A 155 40.51 19.89 20.58
N GLY A 156 39.64 19.61 21.54
CA GLY A 156 39.69 20.17 22.90
C GLY A 156 40.81 19.61 23.78
N LEU A 157 41.52 18.56 23.33
CA LEU A 157 42.77 18.11 23.93
C LEU A 157 43.93 18.92 23.31
N THR A 158 44.23 20.09 23.86
CA THR A 158 45.51 20.75 23.57
C THR A 158 46.64 19.94 24.23
N PHE A 159 47.68 19.64 23.44
CA PHE A 159 48.82 18.81 23.81
C PHE A 159 49.75 19.53 24.80
N GLU A 160 49.49 19.41 26.10
CA GLU A 160 50.48 19.77 27.12
C GLU A 160 50.75 18.63 28.14
N ASP A 161 50.14 17.45 27.95
CA ASP A 161 50.39 16.27 28.81
C ASP A 161 50.13 14.94 28.05
N GLU A 162 51.05 14.61 27.14
CA GLU A 162 50.91 13.70 26.00
C GLU A 162 50.91 12.19 26.34
N SER A 163 50.66 11.76 27.58
CA SER A 163 50.52 10.32 27.92
C SER A 163 49.19 9.99 28.58
N SER A 164 48.79 10.77 29.58
CA SER A 164 47.51 10.61 30.27
C SER A 164 46.30 11.04 29.43
N ALA A 165 46.51 11.92 28.46
CA ALA A 165 45.45 12.41 27.57
C ALA A 165 45.05 11.37 26.51
N TRP A 166 45.99 10.60 25.96
CA TRP A 166 45.71 9.53 25.00
C TRP A 166 44.95 8.36 25.62
N GLU A 167 45.27 7.99 26.87
CA GLU A 167 44.56 6.93 27.59
C GLU A 167 43.10 7.35 27.90
N ARG A 168 42.88 8.60 28.33
CA ARG A 168 41.53 9.17 28.55
C ARG A 168 40.76 9.38 27.25
N ALA A 169 41.43 9.75 26.15
CA ALA A 169 40.81 9.87 24.83
C ALA A 169 40.43 8.50 24.28
N GLY A 170 41.29 7.50 24.42
CA GLY A 170 41.01 6.11 24.07
C GLY A 170 39.81 5.56 24.86
N GLU A 171 39.74 5.83 26.17
CA GLU A 171 38.62 5.41 27.00
C GLU A 171 37.31 6.11 26.61
N LYS A 172 37.34 7.42 26.29
CA LYS A 172 36.16 8.14 25.81
C LYS A 172 35.73 7.72 24.41
N ILE A 173 36.64 7.47 23.49
CA ILE A 173 36.31 6.93 22.15
C ILE A 173 35.70 5.54 22.30
N ARG A 174 36.29 4.67 23.14
CA ARG A 174 35.74 3.34 23.43
C ARG A 174 34.36 3.45 24.09
N SER A 175 34.15 4.38 25.01
CA SER A 175 32.85 4.65 25.62
C SER A 175 31.83 5.17 24.60
N ALA A 176 32.21 6.10 23.73
CA ALA A 176 31.33 6.66 22.70
C ALA A 176 30.98 5.62 21.63
N GLN A 177 31.93 4.79 21.22
CA GLN A 177 31.69 3.65 20.32
C GLN A 177 30.80 2.60 20.98
N SER A 178 31.01 2.31 22.26
CA SER A 178 30.17 1.36 23.02
C SER A 178 28.77 1.90 23.21
N GLU A 179 28.62 3.20 23.48
CA GLU A 179 27.30 3.85 23.58
C GLU A 179 26.59 3.89 22.22
N ALA A 180 27.31 4.19 21.13
CA ALA A 180 26.76 4.15 19.79
C ALA A 180 26.31 2.73 19.40
N ALA A 181 27.11 1.71 19.73
CA ALA A 181 26.75 0.30 19.53
C ALA A 181 25.53 -0.10 20.37
N ALA A 182 25.49 0.27 21.66
CA ALA A 182 24.36 0.01 22.53
C ALA A 182 23.08 0.71 22.04
N ARG A 183 23.17 1.94 21.54
CA ARG A 183 22.04 2.66 20.93
C ARG A 183 21.57 1.99 19.63
N ALA A 184 22.50 1.48 18.81
CA ALA A 184 22.17 0.72 17.61
C ALA A 184 21.43 -0.58 17.96
N GLU A 185 21.92 -1.33 18.95
CA GLU A 185 21.26 -2.55 19.46
C GLU A 185 19.88 -2.26 20.04
N LEU A 186 19.72 -1.21 20.85
CA LEU A 186 18.41 -0.77 21.36
C LEU A 186 17.44 -0.42 20.23
N SER A 187 17.92 0.26 19.19
CA SER A 187 17.08 0.59 18.03
C SER A 187 16.65 -0.66 17.28
N GLN A 188 17.56 -1.62 17.08
CA GLN A 188 17.26 -2.89 16.41
C GLN A 188 16.32 -3.76 17.25
N ALA A 189 16.53 -3.82 18.57
CA ALA A 189 15.63 -4.48 19.50
C ALA A 189 14.24 -3.83 19.51
N SER A 190 14.14 -2.50 19.42
CA SER A 190 12.86 -1.79 19.34
C SER A 190 12.11 -2.09 18.03
N ILE A 191 12.83 -2.21 16.92
CA ILE A 191 12.28 -2.59 15.62
C ILE A 191 11.82 -4.06 15.67
N GLN A 192 12.63 -4.94 16.25
CA GLN A 192 12.30 -6.35 16.40
C GLN A 192 11.12 -6.58 17.34
N ALA A 193 11.03 -5.81 18.43
CA ALA A 193 9.87 -5.81 19.32
C ALA A 193 8.60 -5.34 18.60
N LYS A 194 8.70 -4.31 17.75
CA LYS A 194 7.59 -3.85 16.91
C LYS A 194 7.16 -4.91 15.88
N ILE A 195 8.11 -5.69 15.35
CA ILE A 195 7.83 -6.81 14.43
C ILE A 195 7.18 -7.98 15.18
N ALA A 196 7.68 -8.30 16.38
CA ALA A 196 7.12 -9.35 17.23
C ALA A 196 5.69 -9.00 17.68
N GLU A 197 5.43 -7.74 18.08
CA GLU A 197 4.08 -7.24 18.39
C GLU A 197 3.13 -7.42 17.20
N LEU A 198 3.58 -7.08 15.98
CA LEU A 198 2.78 -7.31 14.77
C LEU A 198 2.54 -8.79 14.45
N GLN A 199 3.49 -9.67 14.77
CA GLN A 199 3.34 -11.12 14.59
C GLN A 199 2.38 -11.71 15.64
N ASP A 200 2.50 -11.27 16.89
CA ASP A 200 1.63 -11.67 18.00
C ASP A 200 0.19 -11.23 17.75
N ASP A 201 -0.02 -9.98 17.31
CA ASP A 201 -1.32 -9.48 16.84
C ASP A 201 -1.90 -10.35 15.70
N THR A 202 -1.04 -10.89 14.82
CA THR A 202 -1.48 -11.76 13.72
C THR A 202 -1.86 -13.15 14.22
N THR A 203 -1.08 -13.73 15.14
CA THR A 203 -1.37 -15.04 15.73
C THR A 203 -2.58 -15.01 16.67
N ASP A 204 -2.79 -13.92 17.41
CA ASP A 204 -3.99 -13.73 18.23
C ASP A 204 -5.25 -13.65 17.34
N VAL A 205 -5.15 -12.95 16.20
CA VAL A 205 -6.24 -12.92 15.20
C VAL A 205 -6.51 -14.30 14.60
N GLU A 206 -5.47 -15.12 14.39
CA GLU A 206 -5.63 -16.51 13.91
C GLU A 206 -6.19 -17.45 14.98
N ALA A 207 -5.78 -17.29 16.24
CA ALA A 207 -6.29 -18.06 17.38
C ALA A 207 -7.77 -17.74 17.64
N GLU A 208 -8.18 -16.47 17.57
CA GLU A 208 -9.57 -16.03 17.69
C GLU A 208 -10.45 -16.64 16.58
N ARG A 209 -9.93 -16.73 15.34
CA ARG A 209 -10.61 -17.42 14.24
C ARG A 209 -10.77 -18.92 14.49
N ALA A 210 -9.72 -19.58 14.96
CA ALA A 210 -9.77 -21.02 15.28
C ALA A 210 -10.76 -21.31 16.42
N LEU A 211 -10.85 -20.43 17.42
CA LEU A 211 -11.82 -20.52 18.50
C LEU A 211 -13.26 -20.39 17.96
N GLN A 212 -13.53 -19.41 17.10
CA GLN A 212 -14.84 -19.24 16.47
C GLN A 212 -15.27 -20.47 15.64
N ASP A 213 -14.36 -21.11 14.92
CA ASP A 213 -14.64 -22.35 14.19
C ASP A 213 -14.98 -23.51 15.14
N ILE A 214 -14.31 -23.61 16.29
CA ILE A 214 -14.62 -24.61 17.31
C ILE A 214 -15.97 -24.31 17.96
N GLU A 215 -16.26 -23.06 18.30
CA GLU A 215 -17.55 -22.65 18.87
C GLU A 215 -18.71 -22.90 17.91
N GLN A 216 -18.52 -22.69 16.60
CA GLN A 216 -19.51 -23.06 15.59
C GLN A 216 -19.75 -24.58 15.54
N ARG A 217 -18.67 -25.38 15.65
CA ARG A 217 -18.75 -26.85 15.71
C ARG A 217 -19.37 -27.37 17.00
N VAL A 218 -19.10 -26.74 18.13
CA VAL A 218 -19.60 -27.13 19.46
C VAL A 218 -21.02 -26.61 19.69
N GLY A 219 -21.37 -25.46 19.10
CA GLY A 219 -22.70 -24.85 19.11
C GLY A 219 -23.74 -25.54 18.21
N THR A 220 -23.34 -26.52 17.38
CA THR A 220 -24.25 -27.27 16.49
C THR A 220 -24.37 -28.77 16.79
N GLY A 221 -24.05 -29.24 18.01
CA GLY A 221 -24.01 -30.70 18.26
C GLY A 221 -24.49 -31.20 19.62
N THR A 222 -25.79 -31.15 19.91
CA THR A 222 -26.44 -32.07 20.87
C THR A 222 -27.53 -32.90 20.18
N ALA A 223 -27.20 -34.17 19.89
CA ALA A 223 -28.08 -35.34 20.09
C ALA A 223 -27.39 -36.62 19.58
N GLN A 224 -27.35 -37.64 20.45
CA GLN A 224 -26.86 -39.00 20.21
C GLN A 224 -27.91 -39.87 19.45
N PRO A 225 -27.85 -41.22 19.47
CA PRO A 225 -27.37 -42.10 18.41
C PRO A 225 -28.48 -43.02 17.84
N GLN A 226 -28.25 -43.75 16.74
CA GLN A 226 -28.54 -45.20 16.65
C GLN A 226 -28.27 -45.80 15.25
N GLN A 227 -27.79 -47.03 15.34
CA GLN A 227 -27.42 -48.05 14.34
C GLN A 227 -28.50 -48.34 13.29
N THR A 228 -28.11 -48.69 12.05
CA THR A 228 -28.16 -50.09 11.54
C THR A 228 -27.64 -50.27 10.10
N GLN A 229 -26.83 -51.33 9.96
CA GLN A 229 -26.71 -52.29 8.83
C GLN A 229 -25.95 -51.92 7.53
N GLN A 230 -24.87 -52.71 7.29
CA GLN A 230 -24.52 -53.51 6.09
C GLN A 230 -24.75 -52.87 4.70
N THR A 231 -23.83 -52.85 3.73
CA THR A 231 -22.87 -53.86 3.24
C THR A 231 -21.97 -53.23 2.16
N VAL A 232 -20.69 -53.61 2.12
CA VAL A 232 -19.79 -53.84 0.96
C VAL A 232 -20.01 -53.03 -0.34
N GLN A 233 -19.04 -52.18 -0.75
CA GLN A 233 -18.09 -52.41 -1.87
C GLN A 233 -17.37 -51.13 -2.37
N VAL A 234 -16.03 -51.16 -2.22
CA VAL A 234 -14.91 -50.61 -3.03
C VAL A 234 -15.14 -49.44 -4.04
N GLY A 235 -14.35 -48.37 -3.84
CA GLY A 235 -13.95 -47.32 -4.79
C GLY A 235 -13.29 -46.16 -4.03
N GLN A 236 -11.98 -46.18 -3.76
CA GLN A 236 -10.88 -45.53 -4.49
C GLN A 236 -10.97 -43.99 -4.65
N GLU A 237 -9.94 -43.33 -4.10
CA GLU A 237 -9.42 -41.96 -4.33
C GLU A 237 -10.16 -40.75 -3.71
N PRO A 238 -9.60 -39.50 -3.76
CA PRO A 238 -8.30 -39.02 -3.27
C PRO A 238 -8.48 -37.63 -2.57
N SER A 239 -7.58 -37.16 -1.69
CA SER A 239 -7.59 -35.69 -1.39
C SER A 239 -6.36 -35.09 -0.71
N GLN A 240 -5.45 -35.85 -0.11
CA GLN A 240 -4.43 -35.23 0.76
C GLN A 240 -3.02 -35.17 0.16
N MET A 241 -2.76 -35.81 -0.99
CA MET A 241 -1.46 -35.69 -1.67
C MET A 241 -1.39 -34.49 -2.64
N SER A 242 -2.51 -34.05 -3.22
CA SER A 242 -2.51 -32.96 -4.23
C SER A 242 -2.15 -31.59 -3.69
N ASP A 243 -2.41 -31.36 -2.40
CA ASP A 243 -2.20 -30.05 -1.79
C ASP A 243 -0.74 -29.89 -1.35
N ILE A 244 -0.14 -30.98 -0.88
CA ILE A 244 1.29 -31.05 -0.52
C ILE A 244 2.17 -30.98 -1.79
N GLU A 245 1.77 -31.63 -2.89
CA GLU A 245 2.49 -31.55 -4.17
C GLU A 245 2.37 -30.18 -4.84
N LYS A 246 1.25 -29.47 -4.65
CA LYS A 246 1.09 -28.07 -5.12
C LYS A 246 1.91 -27.09 -4.31
N GLU A 247 1.98 -27.24 -2.99
CA GLU A 247 2.87 -26.43 -2.14
C GLU A 247 4.34 -26.67 -2.45
N LEU A 248 4.75 -27.92 -2.74
CA LEU A 248 6.13 -28.24 -3.11
C LEU A 248 6.51 -27.62 -4.47
N ALA A 249 5.61 -27.66 -5.46
CA ALA A 249 5.83 -27.02 -6.76
C ALA A 249 5.87 -25.48 -6.68
N GLU A 250 5.11 -24.87 -5.76
CA GLU A 250 5.12 -23.42 -5.56
C GLU A 250 6.41 -22.95 -4.86
N LEU A 251 6.97 -23.77 -3.95
CA LEU A 251 8.26 -23.53 -3.29
C LEU A 251 9.45 -23.67 -4.26
N GLU A 252 9.44 -24.66 -5.15
CA GLU A 252 10.48 -24.83 -6.17
C GLU A 252 10.46 -23.69 -7.21
N SER A 253 9.27 -23.18 -7.56
CA SER A 253 9.15 -22.02 -8.45
C SER A 253 9.71 -20.72 -7.84
N LYS A 254 9.62 -20.57 -6.51
CA LYS A 254 10.12 -19.39 -5.77
C LYS A 254 11.61 -19.46 -5.47
N LEU A 255 12.20 -20.66 -5.43
CA LEU A 255 13.65 -20.87 -5.26
C LEU A 255 14.44 -20.94 -6.58
N GLY A 256 13.76 -21.02 -7.74
CA GLY A 256 14.36 -21.26 -9.05
C GLY A 256 14.75 -20.05 -9.92
N THR A 257 14.65 -18.79 -9.45
CA THR A 257 15.03 -17.63 -10.29
C THR A 257 16.01 -16.66 -9.62
N THR A 258 17.16 -17.16 -9.17
CA THR A 258 18.39 -16.34 -9.13
C THR A 258 19.61 -17.25 -9.28
N GLY A 259 19.98 -17.57 -10.53
CA GLY A 259 21.15 -18.40 -10.80
C GLY A 259 21.27 -18.85 -12.26
N ALA A 260 21.32 -17.91 -13.19
CA ALA A 260 21.79 -18.22 -14.54
C ALA A 260 23.31 -18.46 -14.51
N ALA A 261 23.75 -19.70 -14.71
CA ALA A 261 25.06 -20.02 -15.27
C ALA A 261 25.09 -21.43 -15.92
N GLN A 262 25.09 -21.43 -17.26
CA GLN A 262 25.95 -22.22 -18.16
C GLN A 262 25.67 -23.73 -18.40
N GLN A 263 25.14 -24.01 -19.62
CA GLN A 263 25.65 -24.88 -20.74
C GLN A 263 26.33 -26.25 -20.44
N PRO A 264 26.56 -27.15 -21.44
CA PRO A 264 25.98 -27.37 -22.80
C PRO A 264 25.57 -28.86 -23.04
N THR A 265 24.80 -29.20 -24.10
CA THR A 265 25.06 -30.32 -25.05
C THR A 265 23.91 -30.57 -26.05
N GLU A 266 24.30 -30.69 -27.34
CA GLU A 266 23.81 -31.58 -28.42
C GLU A 266 22.30 -31.67 -28.75
N GLN A 267 21.78 -31.59 -29.97
CA GLN A 267 22.25 -31.57 -31.37
C GLN A 267 21.06 -31.03 -32.20
N PRO A 268 21.29 -30.42 -33.38
CA PRO A 268 20.54 -30.89 -34.54
C PRO A 268 21.43 -31.06 -35.77
N SER A 269 21.27 -32.18 -36.47
CA SER A 269 21.70 -32.38 -37.86
C SER A 269 20.48 -32.22 -38.79
N PRO A 270 20.65 -32.12 -40.11
CA PRO A 270 21.39 -31.10 -40.85
C PRO A 270 20.55 -30.52 -42.04
N GLN A 271 21.16 -29.60 -42.80
CA GLN A 271 20.76 -29.15 -44.16
C GLN A 271 19.54 -28.19 -44.19
N SER A 272 19.53 -27.08 -44.93
CA SER A 272 20.08 -26.84 -46.27
C SER A 272 20.25 -25.34 -46.56
N GLU A 273 21.39 -25.01 -47.18
CA GLU A 273 21.57 -24.06 -48.30
C GLU A 273 21.02 -22.62 -48.23
N GLY A 274 21.92 -21.65 -48.47
CA GLY A 274 21.52 -20.37 -49.06
C GLY A 274 22.40 -19.15 -48.76
N GLN A 275 23.64 -19.15 -49.26
CA GLN A 275 24.36 -17.99 -49.82
C GLN A 275 24.48 -16.68 -49.00
N GLN A 276 25.68 -16.48 -48.47
CA GLN A 276 26.41 -15.19 -48.44
C GLN A 276 26.97 -14.85 -49.85
N PRO A 277 27.68 -13.72 -50.06
CA PRO A 277 27.59 -12.38 -49.45
C PRO A 277 27.64 -11.27 -50.54
N GLU A 278 27.72 -9.99 -50.13
CA GLU A 278 28.48 -8.85 -50.73
C GLU A 278 27.69 -7.54 -50.56
N GLN A 279 28.13 -6.63 -49.68
CA GLN A 279 29.19 -5.62 -49.83
C GLN A 279 28.66 -4.26 -50.32
N LYS A 280 29.18 -3.22 -49.65
CA LYS A 280 29.48 -1.86 -50.12
C LYS A 280 28.31 -0.88 -50.27
N GLN A 281 28.33 0.18 -49.43
CA GLN A 281 28.85 1.52 -49.72
C GLN A 281 27.94 2.31 -50.67
N GLU A 282 27.21 3.26 -50.11
CA GLU A 282 27.31 4.70 -50.41
C GLU A 282 26.67 5.50 -49.28
#